data_AF-A0A1Q6PVT6-F1
#
_entry.id   AF-A0A1Q6PVT6-F1
#
_cell.length_a   1.000
_cell.length_b   1.000
_cell.length_c   1.000
_cell.angle_alpha   90.00
_cell.angle_beta   90.00
_cell.angle_gamma   90.00
#
_symmetry.space_group_name_H-M   'P 1'
#
loop_
_entity.id
_entity.type
_entity.pdbx_description
1 polymer ?
#
loop_
_entity_poly.entity_id
_entity_poly.type
_entity_poly.pdbx_seq_one_letter_code
_entity_poly.pdbx_strand_id
1 'polypeptide(L)'
;MMARKKKIHHRHNRLSFGGKLAFVLLTILSAVILIPIVFTFLYSFFPQSEITAYLKGRGSYDTTKWLDVLYSPAMFSLRQYYKIFIEEPSYLKLFCNSMMYTGAILVGQALIVPLTAYCLSRFQFHGRDLLFFCILVLMILPFQVTMAPSVTVLRWLGIMETPWAVILPMCFSPFYIFLLRQFMVGIPNELLEAGMVDGVGPVRGFVHVILPVCKPILGAAAALSFADCWNMVEQPLIYLANHTNLQPLSVMFNQISTDRADVAFAGSALYILPTLLIYLYFQEDIVAGIQLSELK
;
A
#
# COMPACT_ATOMS: atom_id res chain seq x y z
N MET A 1 -16.63 40.78 33.95
CA MET A 1 -15.21 40.46 34.19
C MET A 1 -14.70 39.69 32.98
N MET A 2 -13.97 40.36 32.09
CA MET A 2 -13.72 39.96 30.70
C MET A 2 -12.76 38.77 30.56
N ALA A 3 -13.18 37.78 29.75
CA ALA A 3 -12.36 36.68 29.28
C ALA A 3 -11.31 37.16 28.27
N ARG A 4 -10.03 36.94 28.58
CA ARG A 4 -8.89 37.25 27.72
C ARG A 4 -8.77 36.18 26.62
N LYS A 5 -9.38 36.42 25.45
CA LYS A 5 -9.12 35.64 24.23
C LYS A 5 -7.64 35.79 23.83
N LYS A 6 -6.85 34.74 24.02
CA LYS A 6 -5.46 34.65 23.54
C LYS A 6 -5.51 34.50 22.01
N LYS A 7 -5.25 35.60 21.28
CA LYS A 7 -5.08 35.58 19.82
C LYS A 7 -3.87 34.70 19.47
N ILE A 8 -4.11 33.58 18.79
CA ILE A 8 -3.06 32.80 18.15
C ILE A 8 -2.57 33.62 16.96
N HIS A 9 -1.40 34.25 17.08
CA HIS A 9 -0.74 34.90 15.95
C HIS A 9 -0.18 33.80 15.03
N HIS A 10 -0.78 33.63 13.85
CA HIS A 10 -0.12 32.99 12.72
C HIS A 10 1.11 33.85 12.34
N ARG A 11 2.28 33.49 12.85
CA ARG A 11 3.56 33.99 12.32
C ARG A 11 3.70 33.44 10.91
N HIS A 12 3.48 34.29 9.90
CA HIS A 12 4.02 34.05 8.56
C HIS A 12 5.55 34.01 8.67
N ASN A 13 6.12 32.82 8.87
CA ASN A 13 7.54 32.60 8.67
C ASN A 13 7.84 32.92 7.20
N ARG A 14 8.45 34.07 6.94
CA ARG A 14 9.07 34.34 5.64
C ARG A 14 10.16 33.29 5.47
N LEU A 15 9.91 32.29 4.62
CA LEU A 15 10.88 31.26 4.27
C LEU A 15 12.23 31.93 3.94
N SER A 16 13.30 31.43 4.55
CA SER A 16 14.67 31.85 4.20
C SER A 16 14.92 31.62 2.71
N PHE A 17 15.92 32.27 2.12
CA PHE A 17 16.26 32.07 0.70
C PHE A 17 16.43 30.57 0.35
N GLY A 18 17.08 29.81 1.24
CA GLY A 18 17.18 28.35 1.12
C GLY A 18 15.83 27.64 1.19
N GLY A 19 14.91 28.08 2.07
CA GLY A 19 13.55 27.52 2.14
C GLY A 19 12.72 27.77 0.87
N LYS A 20 12.88 28.93 0.22
CA LYS A 20 12.21 29.21 -1.06
C LYS A 20 12.77 28.36 -2.19
N LEU A 21 14.10 28.19 -2.25
CA LEU A 21 14.74 27.32 -3.23
C LEU A 21 14.29 25.86 -3.06
N ALA A 22 14.29 25.35 -1.83
CA ALA A 22 13.82 24.00 -1.52
C ALA A 22 12.36 23.81 -1.93
N PHE A 23 11.49 24.78 -1.64
CA PHE A 23 10.08 24.74 -2.04
C PHE A 23 9.92 24.64 -3.57
N VAL A 24 10.65 25.46 -4.33
CA VAL A 24 10.61 25.41 -5.80
C VAL A 24 11.11 24.07 -6.33
N LEU A 25 12.24 23.56 -5.82
CA LEU A 25 12.79 22.27 -6.22
C LEU A 25 11.83 21.12 -5.92
N LEU A 26 11.23 21.09 -4.73
CA LEU A 26 10.25 20.07 -4.35
C LEU A 26 8.98 20.14 -5.20
N THR A 27 8.55 21.35 -5.59
CA THR A 27 7.38 21.54 -6.47
C THR A 27 7.67 21.01 -7.88
N ILE A 28 8.86 21.31 -8.43
CA ILE A 28 9.29 20.78 -9.74
C ILE A 28 9.39 19.26 -9.68
N LEU A 29 10.01 18.72 -8.64
CA LEU A 29 10.14 17.27 -8.45
C LEU A 29 8.77 16.59 -8.36
N SER A 30 7.84 17.17 -7.59
CA SER A 30 6.46 16.69 -7.51
C SER A 30 5.77 16.69 -8.87
N ALA A 31 5.90 17.78 -9.65
CA ALA A 31 5.34 17.85 -10.99
C ALA A 31 5.90 16.74 -11.89
N VAL A 32 7.21 16.52 -11.88
CA VAL A 32 7.87 15.46 -12.67
C VAL A 32 7.38 14.06 -12.28
N ILE A 33 7.22 13.79 -10.97
CA ILE A 33 6.71 12.50 -10.48
C ILE A 33 5.25 12.26 -10.90
N LEU A 34 4.44 13.32 -11.01
CA LEU A 34 3.03 13.21 -11.41
C LEU A 34 2.83 13.03 -12.91
N ILE A 35 3.82 13.38 -13.75
CA ILE A 35 3.72 13.26 -15.22
C ILE A 35 3.19 11.89 -15.65
N PRO A 36 3.81 10.73 -15.29
CA PRO A 36 3.34 9.43 -15.76
C PRO A 36 1.90 9.13 -15.37
N ILE A 37 1.46 9.58 -14.19
CA ILE A 37 0.08 9.39 -13.71
C ILE A 37 -0.87 10.21 -14.57
N VAL A 38 -0.59 11.50 -14.76
CA VAL A 38 -1.40 12.39 -15.60
C VAL A 38 -1.49 11.86 -17.02
N PHE A 39 -0.37 11.42 -17.60
CA PHE A 39 -0.34 10.81 -18.93
C PHE A 39 -1.13 9.51 -18.99
N THR A 40 -1.08 8.67 -17.96
CA THR A 40 -1.87 7.43 -17.90
C THR A 40 -3.37 7.73 -17.92
N PHE A 41 -3.82 8.68 -17.10
CA PHE A 41 -5.21 9.14 -17.11
C PHE A 41 -5.59 9.79 -18.44
N LEU A 42 -4.72 10.61 -19.02
CA LEU A 42 -4.98 11.28 -20.30
C LEU A 42 -5.14 10.26 -21.45
N TYR A 43 -4.23 9.31 -21.56
CA TYR A 43 -4.22 8.28 -22.61
C TYR A 43 -5.34 7.24 -22.43
N SER A 44 -5.95 7.15 -21.24
CA SER A 44 -7.13 6.30 -21.03
C SER A 44 -8.35 6.74 -21.86
N PHE A 45 -8.39 8.01 -22.28
CA PHE A 45 -9.45 8.59 -23.10
C PHE A 45 -9.14 8.58 -24.61
N PHE A 46 -7.99 8.06 -25.01
CA PHE A 46 -7.59 8.00 -26.42
C PHE A 46 -8.18 6.75 -27.09
N PRO A 47 -8.56 6.84 -28.37
CA PRO A 47 -8.96 5.69 -29.16
C PRO A 47 -7.76 4.78 -29.45
N GLN A 48 -7.99 3.47 -29.49
CA GLN A 48 -6.95 2.45 -29.70
C GLN A 48 -6.16 2.69 -31.00
N SER A 49 -6.79 3.15 -32.07
CA SER A 49 -6.13 3.44 -33.36
C SER A 49 -5.07 4.54 -33.23
N GLU A 50 -5.33 5.56 -32.41
CA GLU A 50 -4.41 6.67 -32.18
C GLU A 50 -3.23 6.24 -31.29
N ILE A 51 -3.50 5.47 -30.23
CA ILE A 51 -2.46 4.89 -29.37
C ILE A 51 -1.57 3.93 -30.17
N THR A 52 -2.15 3.05 -30.97
CA THR A 52 -1.37 2.09 -31.76
C THR A 52 -0.56 2.77 -32.86
N ALA A 53 -1.09 3.82 -33.50
CA ALA A 53 -0.33 4.64 -34.44
C ALA A 53 0.84 5.34 -33.74
N TYR A 54 0.59 5.90 -32.55
CA TYR A 54 1.62 6.53 -31.72
C TYR A 54 2.73 5.57 -31.31
N LEU A 55 2.37 4.39 -30.79
CA LEU A 55 3.31 3.36 -30.36
C LEU A 55 4.07 2.73 -31.53
N LYS A 56 3.48 2.64 -32.73
CA LYS A 56 4.22 2.23 -33.94
C LYS A 56 5.28 3.25 -34.35
N GLY A 57 5.02 4.54 -34.14
CA GLY A 57 6.02 5.61 -34.31
C GLY A 57 7.26 5.41 -33.44
N ARG A 58 7.11 4.74 -32.28
CA ARG A 58 8.22 4.35 -31.39
C ARG A 58 9.19 3.35 -32.03
N GLY A 59 8.82 2.63 -33.08
CA GLY A 59 9.72 1.70 -33.78
C GLY A 59 10.56 2.35 -34.88
N SER A 60 10.20 3.56 -35.32
CA SER A 60 10.80 4.28 -36.44
C SER A 60 11.43 5.58 -35.94
N TYR A 61 12.50 5.46 -35.16
CA TYR A 61 13.18 6.62 -34.59
C TYR A 61 14.02 7.37 -35.63
N ASP A 62 13.67 8.63 -35.87
CA ASP A 62 14.60 9.62 -36.37
C ASP A 62 15.41 10.14 -35.16
N THR A 63 16.73 9.87 -35.12
CA THR A 63 17.60 10.27 -34.00
C THR A 63 17.70 11.78 -33.81
N THR A 64 17.19 12.57 -34.76
CA THR A 64 17.24 14.03 -34.75
C THR A 64 15.99 14.70 -34.17
N LYS A 65 14.90 13.96 -33.93
CA LYS A 65 13.63 14.51 -33.42
C LYS A 65 13.10 13.74 -32.23
N TRP A 66 12.64 14.49 -31.23
CA TRP A 66 11.86 13.92 -30.13
C TRP A 66 10.52 13.43 -30.64
N LEU A 67 10.03 12.32 -30.08
CA LEU A 67 8.69 11.83 -30.37
C LEU A 67 7.68 12.86 -29.85
N ASP A 68 6.79 13.33 -30.73
CA ASP A 68 5.75 14.28 -30.34
C ASP A 68 4.91 13.72 -29.20
N VAL A 69 4.57 14.54 -28.23
CA VAL A 69 3.74 14.11 -27.11
C VAL A 69 2.28 14.41 -27.45
N LEU A 70 1.42 13.38 -27.46
CA LEU A 70 -0.01 13.59 -27.64
C LEU A 70 -0.61 14.16 -26.36
N TYR A 71 -0.97 15.45 -26.39
CA TYR A 71 -1.59 16.16 -25.27
C TYR A 71 -3.12 16.12 -25.29
N SER A 72 -3.73 15.84 -26.45
CA SER A 72 -5.19 15.76 -26.59
C SER A 72 -5.57 14.76 -27.67
N PRO A 73 -6.59 13.92 -27.45
CA PRO A 73 -7.01 12.95 -28.46
C PRO A 73 -7.69 13.66 -29.63
N ALA A 74 -7.53 13.13 -30.83
CA ALA A 74 -8.30 13.60 -31.99
C ALA A 74 -9.82 13.38 -31.78
N MET A 75 -10.18 12.33 -31.04
CA MET A 75 -11.56 12.04 -30.62
C MET A 75 -11.58 11.49 -29.19
N PHE A 76 -12.35 12.12 -28.31
CA PHE A 76 -12.56 11.59 -26.96
C PHE A 76 -13.27 10.23 -27.01
N SER A 77 -12.68 9.20 -26.39
CA SER A 77 -13.19 7.83 -26.43
C SER A 77 -13.19 7.16 -25.06
N LEU A 78 -14.34 6.58 -24.69
CA LEU A 78 -14.49 5.73 -23.50
C LEU A 78 -14.41 4.23 -23.82
N ARG A 79 -13.94 3.89 -25.03
CA ARG A 79 -13.95 2.51 -25.54
C ARG A 79 -13.14 1.56 -24.66
N GLN A 80 -12.01 2.02 -24.10
CA GLN A 80 -11.17 1.19 -23.22
C GLN A 80 -11.92 0.80 -21.95
N TYR A 81 -12.62 1.76 -21.32
CA TYR A 81 -13.46 1.49 -20.15
C TYR A 81 -14.63 0.57 -20.48
N TYR A 82 -15.32 0.82 -21.60
CA TYR A 82 -16.39 -0.07 -22.07
C TYR A 82 -15.89 -1.51 -22.24
N LYS A 83 -14.69 -1.67 -22.82
CA LYS A 83 -14.08 -2.98 -23.02
C LYS A 83 -13.78 -3.69 -21.69
N ILE A 84 -13.18 -2.99 -20.73
CA ILE A 84 -12.87 -3.52 -19.39
C ILE A 84 -14.13 -3.90 -18.60
N PHE A 85 -15.18 -3.08 -18.66
CA PHE A 85 -16.36 -3.28 -17.83
C PHE A 85 -17.41 -4.20 -18.46
N ILE A 86 -17.53 -4.23 -19.79
CA ILE A 86 -18.66 -4.87 -20.48
C ILE A 86 -18.18 -6.01 -21.40
N GLU A 87 -17.13 -5.79 -22.21
CA GLU A 87 -16.72 -6.81 -23.20
C GLU A 87 -15.84 -7.91 -22.60
N GLU A 88 -14.99 -7.57 -21.63
CA GLU A 88 -14.04 -8.50 -21.01
C GLU A 88 -14.26 -8.61 -19.49
N PRO A 89 -15.26 -9.41 -19.04
CA PRO A 89 -15.61 -9.54 -17.62
C PRO A 89 -14.49 -10.14 -16.76
N SER A 90 -13.46 -10.72 -17.38
CA SER A 90 -12.25 -11.19 -16.71
C SER A 90 -11.56 -10.07 -15.92
N TYR A 91 -11.47 -8.85 -16.46
CA TYR A 91 -10.83 -7.72 -15.77
C TYR A 91 -11.53 -7.39 -14.46
N LEU A 92 -12.86 -7.32 -14.48
CA LEU A 92 -13.67 -7.07 -13.28
C LEU A 92 -13.52 -8.18 -12.25
N LYS A 93 -13.51 -9.45 -12.70
CA LYS A 93 -13.30 -10.59 -11.81
C LYS A 93 -11.95 -10.50 -11.10
N LEU A 94 -10.87 -10.26 -11.84
CA LEU A 94 -9.53 -10.15 -11.26
C LEU A 94 -9.38 -8.92 -10.36
N PHE A 95 -10.09 -7.82 -10.66
CA PHE A 95 -10.18 -6.65 -9.79
C PHE A 95 -10.87 -6.98 -8.46
N CYS A 96 -11.98 -7.71 -8.51
CA CYS A 96 -12.66 -8.22 -7.31
C CYS A 96 -11.78 -9.18 -6.52
N ASN A 97 -11.00 -10.04 -7.19
CA ASN A 97 -10.01 -10.89 -6.53
C ASN A 97 -8.97 -10.04 -5.79
N SER A 98 -8.41 -8.99 -6.41
CA SER A 98 -7.49 -8.06 -5.74
C SER A 98 -8.11 -7.43 -4.50
N MET A 99 -9.35 -6.94 -4.57
CA MET A 99 -10.04 -6.41 -3.39
C MET A 99 -10.24 -7.46 -2.29
N MET A 100 -10.65 -8.67 -2.67
CA MET A 100 -10.86 -9.77 -1.74
C MET A 100 -9.57 -10.13 -1.02
N TYR A 101 -8.45 -10.29 -1.75
CA TYR A 101 -7.15 -10.60 -1.16
C TYR A 101 -6.68 -9.49 -0.24
N THR A 102 -6.64 -8.25 -0.72
CA THR A 102 -6.19 -7.11 0.09
C THR A 102 -7.07 -6.92 1.33
N GLY A 103 -8.39 -6.98 1.18
CA GLY A 103 -9.31 -6.85 2.31
C GLY A 103 -9.15 -7.97 3.35
N ALA A 104 -9.10 -9.23 2.91
CA ALA A 104 -8.95 -10.37 3.81
C ALA A 104 -7.61 -10.34 4.56
N ILE A 105 -6.52 -10.01 3.87
CA ILE A 105 -5.19 -9.89 4.47
C ILE A 105 -5.16 -8.75 5.48
N LEU A 106 -5.67 -7.57 5.13
CA LEU A 106 -5.70 -6.42 6.04
C LEU A 106 -6.51 -6.72 7.30
N VAL A 107 -7.65 -7.41 7.18
CA VAL A 107 -8.43 -7.85 8.35
C VAL A 107 -7.62 -8.83 9.20
N GLY A 108 -6.97 -9.82 8.58
CA GLY A 108 -6.12 -10.77 9.31
C GLY A 108 -4.96 -10.08 10.02
N GLN A 109 -4.29 -9.14 9.36
CA GLN A 109 -3.21 -8.36 9.94
C GLN A 109 -3.70 -7.45 11.07
N ALA A 110 -4.85 -6.79 10.92
CA ALA A 110 -5.43 -5.93 11.96
C ALA A 110 -5.71 -6.70 13.26
N LEU A 111 -5.96 -8.01 13.18
CA LEU A 111 -6.16 -8.87 14.34
C LEU A 111 -4.83 -9.40 14.91
N ILE A 112 -3.95 -9.89 14.05
CA ILE A 112 -2.73 -10.60 14.47
C ILE A 112 -1.61 -9.62 14.83
N VAL A 113 -1.35 -8.65 13.97
CA VAL A 113 -0.16 -7.78 14.06
C VAL A 113 -0.17 -6.92 15.33
N PRO A 114 -1.24 -6.16 15.66
CA PRO A 114 -1.26 -5.33 16.86
C PRO A 114 -1.21 -6.16 18.14
N LEU A 115 -1.86 -7.33 18.15
CA LEU A 115 -1.86 -8.23 19.29
C LEU A 115 -0.46 -8.81 19.55
N THR A 116 0.22 -9.30 18.51
CA THR A 116 1.59 -9.81 18.63
C THR A 116 2.55 -8.70 19.04
N ALA A 117 2.43 -7.50 18.46
CA ALA A 117 3.25 -6.35 18.83
C ALA A 117 3.02 -5.92 20.30
N TYR A 118 1.78 -5.94 20.78
CA TYR A 118 1.43 -5.66 22.18
C TYR A 118 2.05 -6.70 23.13
N CYS A 119 1.90 -7.99 22.80
CA CYS A 119 2.50 -9.08 23.58
C CYS A 119 4.03 -8.94 23.69
N LEU A 120 4.70 -8.66 22.58
CA LEU A 120 6.16 -8.55 22.51
C LEU A 120 6.73 -7.23 23.06
N SER A 121 5.90 -6.20 23.23
CA SER A 121 6.32 -4.92 23.82
C SER A 121 6.07 -4.84 25.32
N ARG A 122 4.98 -5.44 25.82
CA ARG A 122 4.53 -5.23 27.22
C ARG A 122 4.79 -6.38 28.16
N PHE A 123 4.74 -7.63 27.68
CA PHE A 123 4.89 -8.77 28.57
C PHE A 123 6.34 -9.23 28.62
N GLN A 124 6.77 -9.66 29.80
CA GLN A 124 8.06 -10.31 30.02
C GLN A 124 7.77 -11.80 30.20
N PHE A 125 8.15 -12.63 29.23
CA PHE A 125 7.99 -14.08 29.31
C PHE A 125 9.21 -14.79 28.73
N HIS A 126 9.46 -16.01 29.18
CA HIS A 126 10.60 -16.81 28.73
C HIS A 126 10.54 -17.04 27.21
N GLY A 127 11.60 -16.65 26.49
CA GLY A 127 11.69 -16.79 25.03
C GLY A 127 11.15 -15.61 24.23
N ARG A 128 10.64 -14.55 24.84
CA ARG A 128 10.15 -13.35 24.13
C ARG A 128 11.18 -12.76 23.18
N ASP A 129 12.41 -12.55 23.66
CA ASP A 129 13.45 -11.89 22.87
C ASP A 129 13.95 -12.79 21.74
N LEU A 130 13.93 -14.12 21.94
CA LEU A 130 14.20 -15.09 20.87
C LEU A 130 13.10 -15.04 19.79
N LEU A 131 11.82 -15.01 20.19
CA LEU A 131 10.71 -14.87 19.23
C LEU A 131 10.82 -13.57 18.43
N PHE A 132 11.12 -12.46 19.10
CA PHE A 132 11.31 -11.19 18.43
C PHE A 132 12.53 -11.20 17.50
N PHE A 133 13.63 -11.84 17.92
CA PHE A 133 14.79 -12.06 17.05
C PHE A 133 14.43 -12.88 15.81
N CYS A 134 13.64 -13.96 15.94
CA CYS A 134 13.14 -14.72 14.79
C CYS A 134 12.31 -13.85 13.84
N ILE A 135 11.44 -12.97 14.38
CA ILE A 135 10.67 -12.01 13.57
C ILE A 135 11.61 -11.07 12.80
N LEU A 136 12.67 -10.55 13.43
CA LEU A 136 13.66 -9.71 12.76
C LEU A 136 14.37 -10.45 11.63
N VAL A 137 14.78 -11.71 11.86
CA VAL A 137 15.42 -12.54 10.82
C VAL A 137 14.47 -12.75 9.65
N LEU A 138 13.20 -13.10 9.91
CA LEU A 138 12.19 -13.30 8.87
C LEU A 138 11.91 -12.03 8.07
N MET A 139 12.00 -10.86 8.69
CA MET A 139 11.81 -9.57 8.01
C MET A 139 12.96 -9.24 7.04
N ILE A 140 14.18 -9.71 7.33
CA ILE A 140 15.36 -9.47 6.48
C ILE A 140 15.40 -10.42 5.28
N LEU A 141 14.80 -11.62 5.41
CA LEU A 141 14.80 -12.59 4.33
C LEU A 141 13.98 -12.09 3.13
N PRO A 142 14.56 -12.13 1.92
CA PRO A 142 13.81 -11.77 0.73
C PRO A 142 12.74 -12.83 0.44
N PHE A 143 11.64 -12.39 -0.18
CA PHE A 143 10.52 -13.27 -0.52
C PHE A 143 10.96 -14.51 -1.31
N GLN A 144 11.93 -14.37 -2.23
CA GLN A 144 12.40 -15.45 -3.08
C GLN A 144 13.07 -16.60 -2.29
N VAL A 145 13.67 -16.30 -1.13
CA VAL A 145 14.27 -17.32 -0.26
C VAL A 145 13.20 -18.08 0.53
N THR A 146 12.15 -17.38 1.00
CA THR A 146 11.05 -17.98 1.77
C THR A 146 10.00 -18.65 0.87
N MET A 147 10.02 -18.38 -0.44
CA MET A 147 9.07 -18.89 -1.41
C MET A 147 9.07 -20.42 -1.50
N ALA A 148 10.25 -21.04 -1.67
CA ALA A 148 10.36 -22.49 -1.81
C ALA A 148 9.82 -23.27 -0.59
N PRO A 149 10.20 -22.93 0.67
CA PRO A 149 9.60 -23.60 1.83
C PRO A 149 8.11 -23.29 1.96
N SER A 150 7.65 -22.08 1.63
CA SER A 150 6.22 -21.73 1.69
C SER A 150 5.39 -22.60 0.74
N VAL A 151 5.83 -22.81 -0.50
CA VAL A 151 5.14 -23.70 -1.45
C VAL A 151 5.05 -25.13 -0.92
N THR A 152 6.13 -25.64 -0.32
CA THR A 152 6.14 -26.98 0.27
C THR A 152 5.11 -27.11 1.40
N VAL A 153 5.06 -26.13 2.30
CA VAL A 153 4.09 -26.09 3.41
C VAL A 153 2.65 -25.99 2.88
N LEU A 154 2.40 -25.11 1.91
CA LEU A 154 1.07 -24.92 1.32
C LEU A 154 0.56 -26.17 0.59
N ARG A 155 1.46 -26.90 -0.10
CA ARG A 155 1.14 -28.20 -0.71
C ARG A 155 0.87 -29.26 0.34
N TRP A 156 1.67 -29.32 1.40
CA TRP A 156 1.47 -30.24 2.52
C TRP A 156 0.13 -30.00 3.23
N LEU A 157 -0.25 -28.72 3.40
CA LEU A 157 -1.56 -28.33 3.94
C LEU A 157 -2.74 -28.54 2.96
N GLY A 158 -2.48 -28.86 1.69
CA GLY A 158 -3.51 -29.07 0.68
C GLY A 158 -4.24 -27.81 0.23
N ILE A 159 -3.71 -26.61 0.54
CA ILE A 159 -4.34 -25.31 0.22
C ILE A 159 -3.68 -24.59 -0.96
N MET A 160 -2.62 -25.18 -1.54
CA MET A 160 -2.03 -24.71 -2.81
C MET A 160 -3.13 -24.59 -3.89
N GLU A 161 -3.02 -23.63 -4.81
CA GLU A 161 -4.02 -23.37 -5.85
C GLU A 161 -5.39 -22.84 -5.33
N THR A 162 -5.47 -22.44 -4.06
CA THR A 162 -6.67 -21.82 -3.48
C THR A 162 -6.41 -20.39 -3.01
N PRO A 163 -7.44 -19.55 -2.84
CA PRO A 163 -7.26 -18.20 -2.29
C PRO A 163 -6.56 -18.15 -0.92
N TRP A 164 -6.72 -19.20 -0.10
CA TRP A 164 -6.08 -19.29 1.21
C TRP A 164 -4.56 -19.37 1.14
N ALA A 165 -4.00 -19.89 0.05
CA ALA A 165 -2.55 -19.90 -0.16
C ALA A 165 -1.96 -18.50 -0.20
N VAL A 166 -2.73 -17.50 -0.66
CA VAL A 166 -2.32 -16.10 -0.73
C VAL A 166 -2.64 -15.38 0.58
N ILE A 167 -3.83 -15.59 1.13
CA ILE A 167 -4.32 -14.84 2.30
C ILE A 167 -3.54 -15.19 3.56
N LEU A 168 -3.44 -16.48 3.91
CA LEU A 168 -2.95 -16.90 5.23
C LEU A 168 -1.50 -16.50 5.51
N PRO A 169 -0.53 -16.68 4.59
CA PRO A 169 0.86 -16.29 4.85
C PRO A 169 1.00 -14.78 5.08
N MET A 170 0.22 -13.97 4.37
CA MET A 170 0.27 -12.51 4.44
C MET A 170 -0.42 -11.93 5.69
N CYS A 171 -1.32 -12.67 6.34
CA CYS A 171 -1.94 -12.26 7.61
C CYS A 171 -0.92 -12.05 8.73
N PHE A 172 0.23 -12.76 8.67
CA PHE A 172 1.36 -12.56 9.56
C PHE A 172 2.46 -11.80 8.82
N SER A 173 2.64 -10.51 9.14
CA SER A 173 3.68 -9.69 8.53
C SER A 173 4.76 -9.29 9.54
N PRO A 174 5.98 -9.86 9.45
CA PRO A 174 7.10 -9.53 10.33
C PRO A 174 7.40 -8.03 10.40
N PHE A 175 7.36 -7.35 9.25
CA PHE A 175 7.62 -5.92 9.16
C PHE A 175 6.61 -5.09 9.96
N TYR A 176 5.32 -5.35 9.80
CA TYR A 176 4.28 -4.61 10.52
C TYR A 176 4.30 -4.93 12.03
N ILE A 177 4.63 -6.16 12.43
CA ILE A 177 4.82 -6.52 13.84
C ILE A 177 5.98 -5.74 14.44
N PHE A 178 7.11 -5.69 13.75
CA PHE A 178 8.28 -4.93 14.15
C PHE A 178 7.96 -3.44 14.31
N LEU A 179 7.30 -2.85 13.30
CA LEU A 179 6.97 -1.43 13.25
C LEU A 179 6.01 -1.04 14.38
N LEU A 180 4.92 -1.78 14.59
CA LEU A 180 3.99 -1.52 15.70
C LEU A 180 4.67 -1.74 17.05
N ARG A 181 5.48 -2.78 17.20
CA ARG A 181 6.20 -3.04 18.46
C ARG A 181 7.11 -1.88 18.78
N GLN A 182 7.86 -1.35 17.81
CA GLN A 182 8.77 -0.23 18.09
C GLN A 182 8.08 1.06 18.47
N PHE A 183 6.88 1.28 17.93
CA PHE A 183 6.02 2.36 18.41
C PHE A 183 5.54 2.09 19.84
N MET A 184 5.00 0.89 20.11
CA MET A 184 4.45 0.52 21.42
C MET A 184 5.47 0.54 22.55
N VAL A 185 6.73 0.18 22.30
CA VAL A 185 7.81 0.27 23.29
C VAL A 185 8.08 1.71 23.72
N GLY A 186 7.84 2.70 22.84
CA GLY A 186 7.99 4.12 23.17
C GLY A 186 6.86 4.70 24.01
N ILE A 187 5.74 4.00 24.14
CA ILE A 187 4.60 4.47 24.94
C ILE A 187 4.92 4.24 26.44
N PRO A 188 4.87 5.26 27.30
CA PRO A 188 5.18 5.15 28.73
C PRO A 188 4.32 4.08 29.44
N ASN A 189 4.92 3.32 30.36
CA ASN A 189 4.22 2.22 31.05
C ASN A 189 3.16 2.75 32.03
N GLU A 190 3.33 3.97 32.53
CA GLU A 190 2.46 4.65 33.50
C GLU A 190 1.01 4.75 32.99
N LEU A 191 0.82 4.85 31.66
CA LEU A 191 -0.50 4.84 31.02
C LEU A 191 -1.28 3.54 31.28
N LEU A 192 -0.58 2.39 31.26
CA LEU A 192 -1.18 1.09 31.55
C LEU A 192 -1.29 0.85 33.05
N GLU A 193 -0.28 1.26 33.84
CA GLU A 193 -0.29 1.10 35.29
C GLU A 193 -1.45 1.87 35.94
N ALA A 194 -1.77 3.07 35.46
CA ALA A 194 -2.94 3.82 35.91
C ALA A 194 -4.24 3.04 35.68
N GLY A 195 -4.40 2.43 34.50
CA GLY A 195 -5.54 1.56 34.22
C GLY A 195 -5.56 0.30 35.09
N MET A 196 -4.40 -0.29 35.40
CA MET A 196 -4.32 -1.47 36.26
C MET A 196 -4.73 -1.15 37.70
N VAL A 197 -4.43 0.04 38.21
CA VAL A 197 -4.94 0.53 39.51
C VAL A 197 -6.46 0.62 39.50
N ASP A 198 -7.07 1.01 38.37
CA ASP A 198 -8.52 1.03 38.16
C ASP A 198 -9.12 -0.37 37.87
N GLY A 199 -8.35 -1.45 38.01
CA GLY A 199 -8.79 -2.83 37.80
C GLY A 199 -8.91 -3.23 36.31
N VAL A 200 -8.30 -2.48 35.40
CA VAL A 200 -8.29 -2.80 33.97
C VAL A 200 -7.30 -3.94 33.70
N GLY A 201 -7.83 -5.09 33.28
CA GLY A 201 -7.01 -6.22 32.84
C GLY A 201 -6.28 -5.98 31.51
N PRO A 202 -5.29 -6.83 31.15
CA PRO A 202 -4.40 -6.62 30.00
C PRO A 202 -5.13 -6.48 28.66
N VAL A 203 -6.17 -7.28 28.42
CA VAL A 203 -6.97 -7.21 27.19
C VAL A 203 -7.75 -5.89 27.11
N ARG A 204 -8.31 -5.42 28.23
CA ARG A 204 -9.02 -4.14 28.25
C ARG A 204 -8.05 -2.97 28.09
N GLY A 205 -6.86 -3.04 28.70
CA GLY A 205 -5.80 -2.05 28.54
C GLY A 205 -5.31 -1.96 27.08
N PHE A 206 -5.16 -3.11 26.42
CA PHE A 206 -4.87 -3.14 24.99
C PHE A 206 -5.94 -2.39 24.16
N VAL A 207 -7.21 -2.76 24.31
CA VAL A 207 -8.30 -2.21 23.49
C VAL A 207 -8.59 -0.74 23.79
N HIS A 208 -8.58 -0.32 25.06
CA HIS A 208 -9.06 1.01 25.45
C HIS A 208 -7.94 2.02 25.70
N VAL A 209 -6.69 1.58 25.89
CA VAL A 209 -5.56 2.48 26.17
C VAL A 209 -4.55 2.44 25.03
N ILE A 210 -4.04 1.25 24.68
CA ILE A 210 -2.95 1.15 23.70
C ILE A 210 -3.44 1.36 22.26
N LEU A 211 -4.51 0.69 21.82
CA LEU A 211 -5.00 0.82 20.45
C LEU A 211 -5.33 2.27 20.05
N PRO A 212 -6.02 3.09 20.88
CA PRO A 212 -6.29 4.48 20.54
C PRO A 212 -5.02 5.33 20.40
N VAL A 213 -4.02 5.10 21.26
CA VAL A 213 -2.72 5.80 21.20
C VAL A 213 -1.94 5.37 19.94
N CYS A 214 -2.09 4.11 19.53
CA CYS A 214 -1.47 3.58 18.32
C CYS A 214 -2.22 3.94 17.03
N LYS A 215 -3.33 4.69 17.07
CA LYS A 215 -4.12 5.00 15.86
C LYS A 215 -3.28 5.56 14.69
N PRO A 216 -2.34 6.51 14.89
CA PRO A 216 -1.53 7.03 13.78
C PRO A 216 -0.64 5.95 13.14
N ILE A 217 0.05 5.15 13.95
CA ILE A 217 0.92 4.08 13.45
C ILE A 217 0.12 2.93 12.81
N LEU A 218 -1.08 2.66 13.32
CA LEU A 218 -2.01 1.68 12.75
C LEU A 218 -2.50 2.13 11.37
N GLY A 219 -2.85 3.41 11.22
CA GLY A 219 -3.23 3.98 9.92
C GLY A 219 -2.08 3.92 8.92
N ALA A 220 -0.87 4.29 9.34
CA ALA A 220 0.33 4.19 8.50
C ALA A 220 0.62 2.73 8.08
N ALA A 221 0.56 1.78 9.02
CA ALA A 221 0.76 0.36 8.73
C ALA A 221 -0.33 -0.21 7.80
N ALA A 222 -1.59 0.20 7.98
CA ALA A 222 -2.70 -0.21 7.11
C ALA A 222 -2.52 0.33 5.68
N ALA A 223 -2.09 1.58 5.51
CA ALA A 223 -1.85 2.16 4.20
C ALA A 223 -0.67 1.50 3.47
N LEU A 224 0.44 1.27 4.17
CA LEU A 224 1.60 0.55 3.62
C LEU A 224 1.22 -0.89 3.24
N SER A 225 0.51 -1.59 4.12
CA SER A 225 0.08 -2.96 3.85
C SER A 225 -0.92 -3.05 2.71
N PHE A 226 -1.82 -2.07 2.59
CA PHE A 226 -2.71 -1.98 1.44
C PHE A 226 -1.87 -1.89 0.15
N ALA A 227 -0.85 -1.04 0.11
CA ALA A 227 0.00 -0.90 -1.05
C ALA A 227 0.75 -2.20 -1.39
N ASP A 228 1.31 -2.89 -0.39
CA ASP A 228 1.97 -4.20 -0.58
C ASP A 228 1.01 -5.24 -1.13
N CYS A 229 -0.17 -5.36 -0.51
CA CYS A 229 -1.15 -6.37 -0.88
C CYS A 229 -1.78 -6.08 -2.24
N TRP A 230 -2.10 -4.81 -2.50
CA TRP A 230 -2.67 -4.39 -3.78
C TRP A 230 -1.70 -4.74 -4.92
N ASN A 231 -0.42 -4.44 -4.76
CA ASN A 231 0.61 -4.64 -5.78
C ASN A 231 1.28 -6.03 -5.79
N MET A 232 0.73 -7.01 -5.08
CA MET A 232 1.32 -8.35 -5.04
C MET A 232 1.28 -9.02 -6.43
N VAL A 233 2.40 -9.56 -6.91
CA VAL A 233 2.47 -10.25 -8.22
C VAL A 233 3.13 -11.61 -8.08
N GLU A 234 4.35 -11.65 -7.54
CA GLU A 234 5.17 -12.87 -7.53
C GLU A 234 4.51 -14.02 -6.76
N GLN A 235 3.94 -13.73 -5.59
CA GLN A 235 3.28 -14.72 -4.74
C GLN A 235 2.07 -15.40 -5.42
N PRO A 236 1.02 -14.67 -5.85
CA PRO A 236 -0.15 -15.28 -6.49
C PRO A 236 0.18 -15.91 -7.85
N LEU A 237 1.18 -15.40 -8.58
CA LEU A 237 1.63 -15.99 -9.83
C LEU A 237 2.09 -17.44 -9.64
N ILE A 238 2.73 -17.74 -8.50
CA ILE A 238 3.27 -19.06 -8.19
C ILE A 238 2.24 -19.92 -7.45
N TYR A 239 1.47 -19.32 -6.53
CA TYR A 239 0.55 -20.07 -5.68
C TYR A 239 -0.75 -20.48 -6.38
N LEU A 240 -1.10 -19.77 -7.45
CA LEU A 240 -2.31 -19.98 -8.25
C LEU A 240 -1.93 -20.23 -9.72
N ALA A 241 -0.80 -20.90 -9.97
CA ALA A 241 -0.24 -21.07 -11.30
C ALA A 241 -1.20 -21.78 -12.27
N ASN A 242 -1.99 -22.74 -11.76
CA ASN A 242 -2.96 -23.49 -12.57
C ASN A 242 -4.35 -22.81 -12.62
N HIS A 243 -4.58 -21.76 -11.84
CA HIS A 243 -5.87 -21.07 -11.71
C HIS A 243 -5.72 -19.56 -11.96
N THR A 244 -5.43 -19.18 -13.21
CA THR A 244 -5.27 -17.77 -13.62
C THR A 244 -6.50 -16.92 -13.35
N ASN A 245 -7.69 -17.52 -13.32
CA ASN A 245 -8.95 -16.86 -13.00
C ASN A 245 -9.11 -16.49 -11.51
N LEU A 246 -8.28 -17.05 -10.63
CA LEU A 246 -8.20 -16.71 -9.20
C LEU A 246 -7.12 -15.67 -8.91
N GLN A 247 -6.23 -15.36 -9.85
CA GLN A 247 -5.16 -14.40 -9.64
C GLN A 247 -5.72 -12.98 -9.41
N PRO A 248 -4.97 -12.09 -8.72
CA PRO A 248 -5.31 -10.67 -8.66
C PRO A 248 -4.99 -9.98 -9.98
N LEU A 249 -5.61 -8.81 -10.19
CA LEU A 249 -5.46 -8.01 -11.40
C LEU A 249 -4.01 -7.56 -11.66
N SER A 250 -3.24 -7.36 -10.59
CA SER A 250 -1.81 -7.04 -10.62
C SER A 250 -0.98 -8.03 -11.44
N VAL A 251 -1.28 -9.34 -11.35
CA VAL A 251 -0.57 -10.39 -12.10
C VAL A 251 -0.84 -10.25 -13.58
N MET A 252 -2.09 -10.02 -13.96
CA MET A 252 -2.46 -9.82 -15.35
C MET A 252 -1.79 -8.56 -15.91
N PHE A 253 -1.75 -7.44 -15.16
CA PHE A 253 -1.04 -6.23 -15.60
C PHE A 253 0.46 -6.45 -15.78
N ASN A 254 1.10 -7.26 -14.93
CA ASN A 254 2.49 -7.62 -15.10
C ASN A 254 2.75 -8.45 -16.37
N GLN A 255 1.74 -9.18 -16.84
CA GLN A 255 1.79 -10.00 -18.06
C GLN A 255 1.29 -9.26 -19.32
N ILE A 256 0.74 -8.04 -19.20
CA ILE A 256 0.29 -7.28 -20.37
C ILE A 256 1.48 -6.99 -21.28
N SER A 257 1.47 -7.64 -22.44
CA SER A 257 2.40 -7.39 -23.54
C SER A 257 1.99 -6.13 -24.31
N THR A 258 2.92 -5.52 -25.04
CA THR A 258 2.69 -4.32 -25.88
C THR A 258 1.51 -4.47 -26.85
N ASP A 259 1.13 -5.71 -27.20
CA ASP A 259 0.03 -6.03 -28.11
C ASP A 259 -1.38 -5.75 -27.53
N ARG A 260 -1.51 -5.56 -26.21
CA ARG A 260 -2.78 -5.18 -25.55
C ARG A 260 -2.79 -3.74 -25.04
N ALA A 261 -2.24 -2.82 -25.84
CA ALA A 261 -2.26 -1.38 -25.58
C ALA A 261 -3.68 -0.75 -25.58
N ASP A 262 -4.68 -1.53 -25.97
CA ASP A 262 -6.08 -1.14 -26.16
C ASP A 262 -6.87 -0.99 -24.86
N VAL A 263 -6.40 -1.57 -23.76
CA VAL A 263 -7.00 -1.44 -22.42
C VAL A 263 -5.98 -1.06 -21.34
N ALA A 264 -4.70 -0.98 -21.69
CA ALA A 264 -3.63 -0.76 -20.73
C ALA A 264 -3.80 0.54 -19.92
N PHE A 265 -4.07 1.67 -20.59
CA PHE A 265 -4.16 2.97 -19.91
C PHE A 265 -5.40 3.09 -19.02
N ALA A 266 -6.59 2.70 -19.52
CA ALA A 266 -7.80 2.70 -18.70
C ALA A 266 -7.72 1.69 -17.55
N GLY A 267 -7.11 0.52 -17.77
CA GLY A 267 -6.87 -0.47 -16.74
C GLY A 267 -5.93 0.04 -15.65
N SER A 268 -4.80 0.65 -16.02
CA SER A 268 -3.86 1.26 -15.09
C SER A 268 -4.49 2.43 -14.33
N ALA A 269 -5.24 3.31 -15.01
CA ALA A 269 -5.95 4.40 -14.37
C ALA A 269 -6.95 3.90 -13.30
N LEU A 270 -7.75 2.88 -13.64
CA LEU A 270 -8.69 2.25 -12.71
C LEU A 270 -7.97 1.59 -11.53
N TYR A 271 -6.83 0.96 -11.78
CA TYR A 271 -6.05 0.28 -10.76
C TYR A 271 -5.32 1.22 -9.79
N ILE A 272 -4.99 2.44 -10.22
CA ILE A 272 -4.39 3.48 -9.36
C ILE A 272 -5.43 4.07 -8.38
N LEU A 273 -6.71 4.13 -8.75
CA LEU A 273 -7.76 4.80 -7.97
C LEU A 273 -7.86 4.29 -6.51
N PRO A 274 -7.93 2.97 -6.22
CA PRO A 274 -8.03 2.48 -4.84
C PRO A 274 -6.84 2.89 -3.97
N THR A 275 -5.62 2.80 -4.51
CA THR A 275 -4.39 3.22 -3.80
C THR A 275 -4.41 4.71 -3.48
N LEU A 276 -4.86 5.53 -4.42
CA LEU A 276 -4.98 6.98 -4.22
C LEU A 276 -6.03 7.32 -3.14
N LEU A 277 -7.18 6.64 -3.15
CA LEU A 277 -8.22 6.82 -2.13
C LEU A 277 -7.74 6.43 -0.73
N ILE A 278 -7.05 5.30 -0.62
CA ILE A 278 -6.47 4.83 0.65
C ILE A 278 -5.41 5.81 1.16
N TYR A 279 -4.53 6.29 0.27
CA TYR A 279 -3.54 7.30 0.64
C TYR A 279 -4.19 8.59 1.15
N LEU A 280 -5.18 9.13 0.43
CA LEU A 280 -5.90 10.34 0.84
C LEU A 280 -6.61 10.18 2.19
N TYR A 281 -7.12 8.97 2.48
CA TYR A 281 -7.75 8.66 3.74
C TYR A 281 -6.74 8.61 4.91
N PHE A 282 -5.57 7.99 4.71
CA PHE A 282 -4.56 7.81 5.76
C PHE A 282 -3.44 8.86 5.78
N GLN A 283 -3.47 9.88 4.91
CA GLN A 283 -2.37 10.85 4.80
C GLN A 283 -2.02 11.54 6.13
N GLU A 284 -3.02 11.89 6.95
CA GLU A 284 -2.79 12.52 8.26
C GLU A 284 -2.16 11.53 9.24
N ASP A 285 -2.62 10.28 9.27
CA ASP A 285 -2.07 9.22 10.11
C ASP A 285 -0.62 8.86 9.73
N ILE A 286 -0.31 8.83 8.43
CA ILE A 286 1.05 8.61 7.92
C ILE A 286 1.97 9.75 8.37
N VAL A 287 1.56 11.00 8.18
CA VAL A 287 2.35 12.18 8.58
C VAL A 287 2.55 12.20 10.09
N ALA A 288 1.49 11.99 10.88
CA ALA A 288 1.56 11.94 12.33
C ALA A 288 2.43 10.78 12.83
N GLY A 289 2.34 9.60 12.20
CA GLY A 289 3.16 8.43 12.53
C GLY A 289 4.66 8.68 12.36
N ILE A 290 5.06 9.39 11.30
CA ILE A 290 6.46 9.77 11.05
C ILE A 290 6.93 10.78 12.10
N GLN A 291 6.15 11.84 12.36
CA GLN A 291 6.51 12.89 13.31
C GLN A 291 6.67 12.37 14.75
N LEU A 292 5.81 11.45 15.18
CA LEU A 292 5.90 10.84 16.51
C LEU A 292 7.11 9.91 16.65
N SER A 293 7.64 9.37 15.55
CA SER A 293 8.87 8.57 15.56
C SER A 293 10.13 9.43 15.71
N GLU A 294 10.08 10.73 15.37
CA GLU A 294 11.21 11.67 15.44
C GLU A 294 11.34 12.39 16.79
N LEU A 295 10.30 12.40 17.64
CA LEU A 295 10.33 13.04 18.97
C LEU A 295 11.07 12.20 20.04
N LYS A 296 12.02 11.36 19.63
CA LYS A 296 12.93 10.60 20.51
C LYS A 296 14.29 11.28 20.62
#